data_AF-A0A810Q7P5-F1
#
_entry.id   AF-A0A810Q7P5-F1
#
_cell.length_a   1.000
_cell.length_b   1.000
_cell.length_c   1.000
_cell.angle_alpha   90.00
_cell.angle_beta   90.00
_cell.angle_gamma   90.00
#
_symmetry.space_group_name_H-M   'P 1'
#
loop_
_entity.id
_entity.type
_entity.pdbx_description
1 polymer ?
#
loop_
_entity_poly.entity_id
_entity_poly.type
_entity_poly.pdbx_seq_one_letter_code
_entity_poly.pdbx_strand_id
1 'polypeptide(L)'
;MKKRFPGFLSGCLTTLTALALSATALAASGQVTFSFANVALDGETKLAAGTTITAANGQQVPSSILYTDAAGGKTNYLPIRAISELLGVEIGYDSATKTVLLGEQGLPAAEKHWKRTVDGTSFTYTSQRPETPYTVPPAWRPAWLPEGWELSETFHSTTQAKYRFTGDGGHVSFICAYPDKASIGSTVRHEQTIQNCQQVAVQGYPADLYTEKDGWTYLVWEGEDGILFWFSGTGISTEDLTRMAESVRPDTEQLPEYRLGWMPAGYREFERTVLGSAVQETWLGRDASVTLLYAAGPVELPEGEAEAVKVNGMEAWYWQAEEPYESGGGSMTVNGEEIEGSQTEIGGVTISTGTIAGPGAAGVNTLAWKDPSTEICFRIHGTVDKDTMLQIAEQIKSPAQ
;
A
#
# COMPACT_ATOMS: atom_id res chain seq x y z
N MET A 1 -52.85 5.78 -4.53
CA MET A 1 -52.61 6.71 -3.39
C MET A 1 -52.47 5.91 -2.11
N LYS A 2 -51.35 6.12 -1.38
CA LYS A 2 -51.12 5.99 0.10
C LYS A 2 -51.56 4.69 0.80
N LYS A 3 -50.83 4.07 1.73
CA LYS A 3 -49.46 4.12 2.31
C LYS A 3 -49.36 2.81 3.14
N ARG A 4 -48.13 2.38 3.41
CA ARG A 4 -47.71 1.11 4.07
C ARG A 4 -48.12 1.03 5.56
N PHE A 5 -48.45 -0.19 6.04
CA PHE A 5 -48.35 -0.68 7.44
C PHE A 5 -46.85 -0.81 7.85
N PRO A 6 -46.40 -0.98 9.12
CA PRO A 6 -46.98 -1.71 10.28
C PRO A 6 -46.89 -0.90 11.62
N GLY A 7 -47.38 -1.26 12.81
CA GLY A 7 -47.47 -2.53 13.52
C GLY A 7 -46.36 -2.63 14.58
N PHE A 8 -46.49 -1.93 15.71
CA PHE A 8 -45.85 -2.26 17.00
C PHE A 8 -46.49 -1.47 18.15
N LEU A 9 -47.67 -1.91 18.59
CA LEU A 9 -48.25 -1.55 19.89
C LEU A 9 -47.87 -2.66 20.86
N SER A 10 -46.77 -2.50 21.59
CA SER A 10 -46.50 -3.25 22.82
C SER A 10 -45.35 -2.61 23.59
N GLY A 11 -45.58 -2.28 24.87
CA GLY A 11 -44.50 -1.97 25.80
C GLY A 11 -44.46 -0.53 26.33
N CYS A 12 -45.59 0.04 26.76
CA CYS A 12 -45.57 1.22 27.62
C CYS A 12 -46.60 1.05 28.75
N LEU A 13 -46.42 0.02 29.59
CA LEU A 13 -47.10 -0.12 30.88
C LEU A 13 -46.42 -1.15 31.80
N THR A 14 -45.17 -0.92 32.20
CA THR A 14 -44.51 -1.69 33.28
C THR A 14 -43.56 -0.81 34.10
N THR A 15 -44.03 0.35 34.51
CA THR A 15 -43.35 1.24 35.46
C THR A 15 -44.16 1.37 36.74
N LEU A 16 -44.45 0.27 37.46
CA LEU A 16 -44.88 0.30 38.88
C LEU A 16 -45.01 -1.08 39.55
N THR A 17 -44.15 -2.06 39.23
CA THR A 17 -44.09 -3.33 39.99
C THR A 17 -42.70 -3.98 39.93
N ALA A 18 -41.69 -3.31 40.49
CA ALA A 18 -40.38 -3.92 40.77
C ALA A 18 -39.84 -3.53 42.16
N LEU A 19 -40.75 -3.23 43.09
CA LEU A 19 -40.48 -3.25 44.52
C LEU A 19 -41.22 -4.48 45.07
N ALA A 20 -40.46 -5.42 45.62
CA ALA A 20 -40.89 -6.65 46.28
C ALA A 20 -41.40 -7.80 45.39
N LEU A 21 -40.45 -8.56 44.82
CA LEU A 21 -40.53 -10.03 44.86
C LEU A 21 -39.15 -10.59 45.19
N SER A 22 -39.10 -11.19 46.37
CA SER A 22 -37.97 -11.84 47.03
C SER A 22 -37.57 -13.15 46.35
N ALA A 23 -36.26 -13.42 46.41
CA ALA A 23 -35.63 -14.74 46.48
C ALA A 23 -35.93 -15.74 45.34
N THR A 24 -35.22 -15.58 44.22
CA THR A 24 -34.71 -16.73 43.47
C THR A 24 -33.20 -16.75 43.62
N ALA A 25 -32.66 -17.82 44.21
CA ALA A 25 -31.24 -18.02 44.38
C ALA A 25 -30.55 -18.09 43.01
N LEU A 26 -29.91 -16.99 42.63
CA LEU A 26 -28.88 -16.96 41.58
C LEU A 26 -27.56 -16.71 42.30
N ALA A 27 -26.93 -17.81 42.74
CA ALA A 27 -25.58 -17.74 43.24
C ALA A 27 -24.65 -17.32 42.07
N ALA A 28 -23.84 -16.28 42.33
CA ALA A 28 -22.80 -15.71 41.45
C ALA A 28 -23.22 -14.71 40.36
N SER A 29 -24.22 -13.85 40.57
CA SER A 29 -24.35 -12.59 39.80
C SER A 29 -23.99 -11.39 40.66
N GLY A 30 -22.97 -10.62 40.28
CA GLY A 30 -22.55 -9.42 41.02
C GLY A 30 -23.66 -8.39 41.21
N GLN A 31 -23.55 -7.57 42.26
CA GLN A 31 -24.51 -6.51 42.60
C GLN A 31 -24.14 -5.20 41.89
N VAL A 32 -25.12 -4.52 41.32
CA VAL A 32 -24.95 -3.21 40.67
C VAL A 32 -25.67 -2.14 41.48
N THR A 33 -24.96 -1.05 41.81
CA THR A 33 -25.52 0.13 42.49
C THR A 33 -25.28 1.37 41.63
N PHE A 34 -26.34 2.16 41.38
CA PHE A 34 -26.28 3.34 40.52
C PHE A 34 -26.02 4.62 41.31
N SER A 35 -25.29 5.56 40.70
CA SER A 35 -24.95 6.89 41.24
C SER A 35 -24.33 6.83 42.64
N PHE A 36 -23.45 5.89 42.89
CA PHE A 36 -22.91 5.63 44.23
C PHE A 36 -21.79 6.60 44.65
N ALA A 37 -21.00 7.12 43.70
CA ALA A 37 -19.73 7.78 43.98
C ALA A 37 -19.78 9.28 43.74
N ASN A 38 -19.04 10.04 44.55
CA ASN A 38 -18.66 11.40 44.22
C ASN A 38 -17.44 11.37 43.27
N VAL A 39 -17.41 12.24 42.28
CA VAL A 39 -16.23 12.49 41.43
C VAL A 39 -15.78 13.92 41.66
N ALA A 40 -14.54 14.08 42.09
CA ALA A 40 -13.91 15.37 42.30
C ALA A 40 -12.74 15.56 41.33
N LEU A 41 -12.62 16.77 40.80
CA LEU A 41 -11.49 17.22 40.00
C LEU A 41 -10.92 18.46 40.69
N ASP A 42 -9.60 18.49 40.89
CA ASP A 42 -8.89 19.58 41.57
C ASP A 42 -9.45 19.94 42.96
N GLY A 43 -9.93 18.93 43.69
CA GLY A 43 -10.51 19.09 45.02
C GLY A 43 -11.96 19.58 45.05
N GLU A 44 -12.56 19.88 43.89
CA GLU A 44 -13.95 20.30 43.77
C GLU A 44 -14.83 19.12 43.31
N THR A 45 -15.96 18.88 43.99
CA THR A 45 -16.89 17.83 43.58
C THR A 45 -17.64 18.25 42.31
N LYS A 46 -17.40 17.54 41.21
CA LYS A 46 -18.01 17.80 39.91
C LYS A 46 -19.22 16.91 39.64
N LEU A 47 -19.23 15.69 40.18
CA LEU A 47 -20.39 14.79 40.18
C LEU A 47 -20.65 14.34 41.62
N ALA A 48 -21.87 14.51 42.10
CA ALA A 48 -22.26 14.08 43.44
C ALA A 48 -22.90 12.68 43.42
N ALA A 49 -22.68 11.90 44.47
CA ALA A 49 -23.42 10.67 44.71
C ALA A 49 -24.93 10.96 44.78
N GLY A 50 -25.73 10.03 44.25
CA GLY A 50 -27.19 10.13 44.14
C GLY A 50 -27.69 10.94 42.93
N THR A 51 -26.81 11.51 42.11
CA THR A 51 -27.20 12.36 40.98
C THR A 51 -27.19 11.63 39.63
N THR A 52 -27.85 12.20 38.63
CA THR A 52 -27.78 11.77 37.23
C THR A 52 -27.07 12.82 36.39
N ILE A 53 -26.55 12.39 35.24
CA ILE A 53 -26.01 13.27 34.20
C ILE A 53 -26.91 13.22 32.96
N THR A 54 -26.85 14.28 32.16
CA THR A 54 -27.58 14.33 30.90
C THR A 54 -26.70 13.77 29.79
N ALA A 55 -27.11 12.65 29.19
CA ALA A 55 -26.46 12.11 28.00
C ALA A 55 -26.77 12.97 26.77
N ALA A 56 -25.97 12.84 25.70
CA ALA A 56 -26.12 13.66 24.49
C ALA A 56 -27.47 13.51 23.76
N ASN A 57 -28.20 12.43 24.01
CA ASN A 57 -29.57 12.23 23.52
C ASN A 57 -30.63 12.91 24.40
N GLY A 58 -30.22 13.70 25.40
CA GLY A 58 -31.09 14.40 26.35
C GLY A 58 -31.61 13.53 27.50
N GLN A 59 -31.27 12.24 27.56
CA GLN A 59 -31.73 11.35 28.62
C GLN A 59 -30.87 11.46 29.89
N GLN A 60 -31.51 11.27 31.04
CA GLN A 60 -30.80 11.18 32.32
C GLN A 60 -30.22 9.77 32.50
N VAL A 61 -28.92 9.69 32.78
CA VAL A 61 -28.22 8.44 33.08
C VAL A 61 -27.48 8.55 34.42
N PRO A 62 -27.22 7.44 35.12
CA PRO A 62 -26.50 7.46 36.40
C PRO A 62 -25.14 8.14 36.30
N SER A 63 -24.76 8.93 37.31
CA SER A 63 -23.46 9.60 37.37
C SER A 63 -22.28 8.64 37.62
N SER A 64 -22.55 7.48 38.20
CA SER A 64 -21.60 6.38 38.34
C SER A 64 -22.31 5.03 38.43
N ILE A 65 -21.58 3.94 38.26
CA ILE A 65 -22.06 2.58 38.50
C ILE A 65 -21.03 1.86 39.37
N LEU A 66 -21.45 1.38 40.53
CA LEU A 66 -20.66 0.50 41.37
C LEU A 66 -21.04 -0.95 41.06
N TYR A 67 -20.09 -1.73 40.56
CA TYR A 67 -20.21 -3.18 40.45
C TYR A 67 -19.55 -3.83 41.66
N THR A 68 -20.23 -4.78 42.29
CA THR A 68 -19.69 -5.64 43.34
C THR A 68 -19.68 -7.07 42.83
N ASP A 69 -18.51 -7.69 42.69
CA ASP A 69 -18.38 -9.08 42.24
C ASP A 69 -18.81 -10.10 43.31
N ALA A 70 -18.82 -11.38 42.96
CA ALA A 70 -19.23 -12.46 43.86
C ALA A 70 -18.29 -12.66 45.07
N ALA A 71 -17.05 -12.17 45.01
CA ALA A 71 -16.09 -12.18 46.11
C ALA A 71 -16.17 -10.90 46.97
N GLY A 72 -17.05 -9.95 46.63
CA GLY A 72 -17.22 -8.67 47.31
C GLY A 72 -16.31 -7.55 46.81
N GLY A 73 -15.55 -7.78 45.73
CA GLY A 73 -14.69 -6.79 45.09
C GLY A 73 -15.52 -5.69 44.42
N LYS A 74 -15.12 -4.43 44.59
CA LYS A 74 -15.89 -3.25 44.17
C LYS A 74 -15.18 -2.46 43.08
N THR A 75 -15.88 -2.20 41.97
CA THR A 75 -15.37 -1.42 40.83
C THR A 75 -16.34 -0.30 40.47
N ASN A 76 -15.85 0.94 40.41
CA ASN A 76 -16.63 2.08 39.92
C ASN A 76 -16.42 2.25 38.42
N TYR A 77 -17.52 2.31 37.68
CA TYR A 77 -17.57 2.73 36.29
C TYR A 77 -18.11 4.15 36.23
N LEU A 78 -17.40 5.01 35.51
CA LEU A 78 -17.78 6.41 35.30
C LEU A 78 -18.16 6.62 33.83
N PRO A 79 -19.17 7.45 33.53
CA PRO A 79 -19.53 7.79 32.17
C PRO A 79 -18.37 8.50 31.47
N ILE A 80 -17.74 7.83 30.51
CA ILE A 80 -16.49 8.30 29.90
C ILE A 80 -16.62 9.69 29.24
N ARG A 81 -17.79 10.02 28.67
CA ARG A 81 -18.07 11.35 28.11
C ARG A 81 -18.13 12.46 29.18
N ALA A 82 -18.69 12.18 30.35
CA ALA A 82 -18.69 13.16 31.44
C ALA A 82 -17.27 13.39 31.96
N ILE A 83 -16.45 12.34 32.02
CA ILE A 83 -15.05 12.45 32.41
C ILE A 83 -14.24 13.21 31.34
N SER A 84 -14.50 12.97 30.07
CA SER A 84 -13.81 13.66 28.97
C SER A 84 -14.12 15.17 28.97
N GLU A 85 -15.37 15.56 29.22
CA GLU A 85 -15.78 16.97 29.41
C GLU A 85 -15.06 17.63 30.59
N LEU A 86 -14.95 16.92 31.73
CA LEU A 86 -14.25 17.45 32.91
C LEU A 86 -12.75 17.62 32.67
N LEU A 87 -12.13 16.73 31.90
CA LEU A 87 -10.70 16.74 31.62
C LEU A 87 -10.33 17.55 30.35
N GLY A 88 -11.32 18.07 29.61
CA GLY A 88 -11.10 18.78 28.35
C GLY A 88 -10.53 17.88 27.24
N VAL A 89 -10.78 16.57 27.30
CA VAL A 89 -10.30 15.58 26.34
C VAL A 89 -11.41 15.27 25.34
N GLU A 90 -11.10 15.31 24.04
CA GLU A 90 -12.05 14.92 23.01
C GLU A 90 -12.31 13.40 23.04
N ILE A 91 -13.56 13.00 22.80
CA ILE A 91 -13.98 11.60 22.80
C ILE A 91 -14.78 11.25 21.55
N GLY A 92 -14.32 10.21 20.84
CA GLY A 92 -14.97 9.62 19.69
C GLY A 92 -15.47 8.19 19.97
N TYR A 93 -16.40 7.71 19.15
CA TYR A 93 -16.78 6.29 19.12
C TYR A 93 -16.80 5.81 17.68
N ASP A 94 -15.90 4.88 17.36
CA ASP A 94 -15.93 4.14 16.10
C ASP A 94 -16.85 2.93 16.26
N SER A 95 -18.02 3.00 15.62
CA SER A 95 -19.00 1.91 15.65
C SER A 95 -18.60 0.68 14.85
N ALA A 96 -17.70 0.81 13.86
CA ALA A 96 -17.26 -0.29 13.02
C ALA A 96 -16.31 -1.22 13.80
N THR A 97 -15.35 -0.64 14.52
CA THR A 97 -14.38 -1.38 15.34
C THR A 97 -14.82 -1.54 16.80
N LYS A 98 -15.90 -0.87 17.20
CA LYS A 98 -16.38 -0.76 18.60
C LYS A 98 -15.33 -0.12 19.52
N THR A 99 -14.57 0.84 19.00
CA THR A 99 -13.47 1.52 19.72
C THR A 99 -13.95 2.85 20.29
N VAL A 100 -13.64 3.10 21.57
CA VAL A 100 -13.72 4.45 22.17
C VAL A 100 -12.39 5.15 21.94
N LEU A 101 -12.42 6.30 21.27
CA LEU A 101 -11.23 7.09 20.95
C LEU A 101 -11.09 8.23 21.96
N LEU A 102 -9.88 8.45 22.50
CA LEU A 102 -9.60 9.45 23.52
C LEU A 102 -8.46 10.37 23.04
N GLY A 103 -8.64 11.69 23.07
CA GLY A 103 -7.65 12.69 22.62
C GLY A 103 -8.02 13.35 21.30
N GLU A 104 -7.18 14.28 20.84
CA GLU A 104 -7.37 15.02 19.58
C GLU A 104 -7.64 14.05 18.42
N GLN A 105 -8.85 14.11 17.88
CA GLN A 105 -9.21 13.44 16.65
C GLN A 105 -8.62 14.31 15.53
N GLY A 106 -7.46 13.93 15.00
CA GLY A 106 -6.79 14.68 13.93
C GLY A 106 -7.74 14.89 12.74
N LEU A 107 -8.20 16.14 12.57
CA LEU A 107 -9.14 16.63 11.56
C LEU A 107 -10.47 15.85 11.48
N PRO A 108 -11.61 16.47 11.08
CA PRO A 108 -12.73 15.68 10.62
C PRO A 108 -12.20 14.77 9.52
N ALA A 109 -12.37 13.45 9.67
CA ALA A 109 -11.94 12.48 8.68
C ALA A 109 -12.40 13.01 7.31
N ALA A 110 -11.44 13.47 6.50
CA ALA A 110 -11.71 13.79 5.11
C ALA A 110 -12.44 12.55 4.55
N GLU A 111 -13.52 12.76 3.79
CA GLU A 111 -14.20 11.63 3.17
C GLU A 111 -13.14 10.81 2.42
N LYS A 112 -12.88 9.58 2.91
CA LYS A 112 -11.86 8.72 2.32
C LYS A 112 -12.15 8.60 0.84
N HIS A 113 -11.17 8.94 0.01
CA HIS A 113 -11.28 8.84 -1.43
C HIS A 113 -11.32 7.38 -1.88
N TRP A 114 -10.84 6.47 -1.03
CA TRP A 114 -10.78 5.04 -1.31
C TRP A 114 -11.75 4.25 -0.44
N LYS A 115 -12.66 3.54 -1.12
CA LYS A 115 -13.56 2.59 -0.50
C LYS A 115 -12.99 1.18 -0.58
N ARG A 116 -12.74 0.60 0.58
CA ARG A 116 -12.40 -0.81 0.73
C ARG A 116 -13.61 -1.72 0.58
N THR A 117 -13.49 -2.76 -0.23
CA THR A 117 -14.47 -3.85 -0.38
C THR A 117 -13.79 -5.20 -0.24
N VAL A 118 -14.51 -6.18 0.30
CA VAL A 118 -14.03 -7.56 0.47
C VAL A 118 -15.03 -8.50 -0.18
N ASP A 119 -14.52 -9.46 -0.96
CA ASP A 119 -15.28 -10.55 -1.54
C ASP A 119 -14.49 -11.86 -1.42
N GLY A 120 -14.91 -12.72 -0.49
CA GLY A 120 -14.20 -13.96 -0.14
C GLY A 120 -12.74 -13.70 0.23
N THR A 121 -11.82 -14.25 -0.58
CA THR A 121 -10.37 -14.09 -0.42
C THR A 121 -9.80 -12.85 -1.12
N SER A 122 -10.63 -11.97 -1.65
CA SER A 122 -10.19 -10.75 -2.33
C SER A 122 -10.53 -9.50 -1.53
N PHE A 123 -9.62 -8.53 -1.53
CA PHE A 123 -9.86 -7.20 -1.01
C PHE A 123 -9.43 -6.16 -2.04
N THR A 124 -10.19 -5.07 -2.14
CA THR A 124 -10.00 -4.05 -3.18
C THR A 124 -10.29 -2.66 -2.63
N TYR A 125 -9.50 -1.68 -3.05
CA TYR A 125 -9.71 -0.27 -2.81
C TYR A 125 -10.11 0.37 -4.12
N THR A 126 -11.27 1.02 -4.11
CA THR A 126 -11.85 1.67 -5.29
C THR A 126 -12.06 3.14 -5.01
N SER A 127 -11.75 3.99 -5.99
CA SER A 127 -11.96 5.43 -5.92
C SER A 127 -12.94 5.90 -7.00
N GLN A 128 -13.52 7.08 -6.79
CA GLN A 128 -14.33 7.76 -7.80
C GLN A 128 -13.45 8.76 -8.57
N ARG A 129 -13.78 9.01 -9.85
CA ARG A 129 -13.09 10.03 -10.64
C ARG A 129 -13.36 11.43 -10.06
N PRO A 130 -12.33 12.27 -9.83
CA PRO A 130 -12.53 13.67 -9.47
C PRO A 130 -13.04 14.48 -10.66
N GLU A 131 -13.57 15.68 -10.40
CA GLU A 131 -14.03 16.58 -11.46
C GLU A 131 -12.88 17.00 -12.41
N THR A 132 -11.69 17.19 -11.86
CA THR A 132 -10.47 17.48 -12.63
C THR A 132 -9.58 16.24 -12.65
N PRO A 133 -9.42 15.57 -13.81
CA PRO A 133 -8.56 14.39 -13.92
C PRO A 133 -7.08 14.73 -13.70
N TYR A 134 -6.33 13.74 -13.21
CA TYR A 134 -4.89 13.83 -13.10
C TYR A 134 -4.24 13.58 -14.46
N THR A 135 -3.24 14.39 -14.81
CA THR A 135 -2.54 14.34 -16.09
C THR A 135 -1.06 14.00 -15.96
N VAL A 136 -0.55 13.91 -14.74
CA VAL A 136 0.83 13.55 -14.42
C VAL A 136 0.81 12.43 -13.37
N PRO A 137 1.75 11.46 -13.43
CA PRO A 137 1.86 10.42 -12.42
C PRO A 137 2.06 11.00 -11.01
N PRO A 138 1.60 10.30 -9.95
CA PRO A 138 1.98 10.64 -8.59
C PRO A 138 3.50 10.49 -8.41
N ALA A 139 4.15 11.53 -7.90
CA ALA A 139 5.59 11.57 -7.66
C ALA A 139 5.89 11.32 -6.18
N TRP A 140 5.81 10.05 -5.76
CA TRP A 140 6.11 9.62 -4.40
C TRP A 140 6.96 8.37 -4.42
N ARG A 141 7.90 8.26 -3.48
CA ARG A 141 8.79 7.10 -3.37
C ARG A 141 9.17 6.78 -1.92
N PRO A 142 9.58 5.54 -1.61
CA PRO A 142 10.27 5.22 -0.37
C PRO A 142 11.62 5.97 -0.32
N ALA A 143 11.96 6.56 0.83
CA ALA A 143 13.23 7.24 1.04
C ALA A 143 14.27 6.36 1.76
N TRP A 144 13.84 5.22 2.31
CA TRP A 144 14.68 4.24 2.96
C TRP A 144 14.37 2.84 2.41
N LEU A 145 15.42 2.07 2.18
CA LEU A 145 15.37 0.65 1.84
C LEU A 145 16.14 -0.13 2.91
N PRO A 146 15.73 -1.37 3.23
CA PRO A 146 16.56 -2.25 4.04
C PRO A 146 17.90 -2.52 3.34
N GLU A 147 18.93 -2.86 4.11
CA GLU A 147 20.23 -3.20 3.53
C GLU A 147 20.11 -4.39 2.57
N GLY A 148 20.75 -4.29 1.40
CA GLY A 148 20.66 -5.30 0.35
C GLY A 148 19.39 -5.25 -0.51
N TRP A 149 18.47 -4.30 -0.26
CA TRP A 149 17.32 -4.08 -1.13
C TRP A 149 17.61 -3.02 -2.19
N GLU A 150 17.30 -3.35 -3.44
CA GLU A 150 17.69 -2.56 -4.61
C GLU A 150 16.50 -2.38 -5.55
N LEU A 151 16.50 -1.28 -6.31
CA LEU A 151 15.44 -0.99 -7.28
C LEU A 151 15.57 -1.91 -8.48
N SER A 152 14.53 -2.71 -8.76
CA SER A 152 14.52 -3.62 -9.91
C SER A 152 13.72 -3.07 -11.08
N GLU A 153 12.56 -2.46 -10.85
CA GLU A 153 11.71 -1.98 -11.95
C GLU A 153 10.94 -0.73 -11.57
N THR A 154 10.62 0.07 -12.57
CA THR A 154 9.70 1.20 -12.45
C THR A 154 8.65 1.17 -13.56
N PHE A 155 7.45 1.61 -13.23
CA PHE A 155 6.35 1.75 -14.17
C PHE A 155 5.46 2.92 -13.76
N HIS A 156 4.85 3.62 -14.71
CA HIS A 156 3.83 4.61 -14.38
C HIS A 156 2.71 4.69 -15.41
N SER A 157 1.59 5.26 -14.98
CA SER A 157 0.54 5.79 -15.84
C SER A 157 0.27 7.24 -15.44
N THR A 158 -0.76 7.87 -16.00
CA THR A 158 -1.19 9.20 -15.54
C THR A 158 -1.78 9.19 -14.12
N THR A 159 -2.13 8.03 -13.57
CA THR A 159 -2.85 7.92 -12.29
C THR A 159 -2.10 7.10 -11.25
N GLN A 160 -1.01 6.43 -11.62
CA GLN A 160 -0.24 5.61 -10.69
C GLN A 160 1.25 5.63 -11.02
N ALA A 161 2.09 5.48 -10.01
CA ALA A 161 3.49 5.11 -10.15
C ALA A 161 3.75 3.84 -9.34
N LYS A 162 4.62 2.98 -9.87
CA LYS A 162 4.97 1.69 -9.29
C LYS A 162 6.49 1.52 -9.31
N TYR A 163 7.00 1.02 -8.19
CA TYR A 163 8.39 0.64 -8.00
C TYR A 163 8.41 -0.81 -7.55
N ARG A 164 9.34 -1.61 -8.09
CA ARG A 164 9.67 -2.92 -7.56
C ARG A 164 11.08 -2.89 -6.98
N PHE A 165 11.21 -3.46 -5.80
CA PHE A 165 12.47 -3.64 -5.10
C PHE A 165 12.70 -5.12 -4.88
N THR A 166 13.94 -5.57 -5.02
CA THR A 166 14.36 -6.94 -4.78
C THR A 166 15.38 -6.94 -3.64
N GLY A 167 15.33 -7.96 -2.78
CA GLY A 167 16.34 -8.23 -1.76
C GLY A 167 16.61 -9.73 -1.67
N ASP A 168 17.41 -10.15 -0.69
CA ASP A 168 17.76 -11.57 -0.49
C ASP A 168 16.50 -12.44 -0.30
N GLY A 169 16.20 -13.28 -1.30
CA GLY A 169 15.05 -14.19 -1.31
C GLY A 169 13.67 -13.53 -1.40
N GLY A 170 13.58 -12.23 -1.71
CA GLY A 170 12.34 -11.46 -1.60
C GLY A 170 12.15 -10.35 -2.62
N HIS A 171 10.92 -9.85 -2.73
CA HIS A 171 10.62 -8.66 -3.51
C HIS A 171 9.44 -7.89 -2.92
N VAL A 172 9.43 -6.58 -3.14
CA VAL A 172 8.40 -5.65 -2.67
C VAL A 172 8.00 -4.75 -3.83
N SER A 173 6.71 -4.69 -4.10
CA SER A 173 6.12 -3.67 -4.96
C SER A 173 5.53 -2.55 -4.10
N PHE A 174 5.89 -1.32 -4.44
CA PHE A 174 5.27 -0.11 -3.93
C PHE A 174 4.47 0.55 -5.05
N ILE A 175 3.22 0.91 -4.78
CA ILE A 175 2.34 1.65 -5.67
C ILE A 175 1.90 2.92 -4.94
N CYS A 176 1.97 4.06 -5.61
CA CYS A 176 1.23 5.26 -5.23
C CYS A 176 0.21 5.59 -6.34
N ALA A 177 -1.03 5.86 -5.95
CA ALA A 177 -2.12 6.03 -6.91
C ALA A 177 -3.06 7.17 -6.52
N TYR A 178 -3.43 7.97 -7.51
CA TYR A 178 -4.47 8.99 -7.36
C TYR A 178 -5.86 8.36 -7.31
N PRO A 179 -6.81 8.98 -6.60
CA PRO A 179 -8.19 8.52 -6.57
C PRO A 179 -8.92 8.90 -7.87
N ASP A 180 -8.57 8.31 -9.01
CA ASP A 180 -9.20 8.58 -10.32
C ASP A 180 -9.76 7.32 -10.98
N LYS A 181 -10.92 6.87 -10.48
CA LYS A 181 -11.60 5.64 -10.94
C LYS A 181 -10.67 4.42 -10.89
N ALA A 182 -9.72 4.44 -9.96
CA ALA A 182 -8.73 3.39 -9.82
C ALA A 182 -9.31 2.25 -8.97
N SER A 183 -8.82 1.04 -9.25
CA SER A 183 -9.17 -0.18 -8.52
C SER A 183 -7.88 -0.94 -8.26
N ILE A 184 -7.43 -0.96 -7.01
CA ILE A 184 -6.21 -1.65 -6.59
C ILE A 184 -6.59 -2.67 -5.52
N GLY A 185 -6.21 -3.91 -5.73
CA GLY A 185 -6.60 -5.01 -4.86
C GLY A 185 -5.71 -6.22 -5.04
N SER A 186 -5.90 -7.20 -4.16
CA SER A 186 -5.25 -8.51 -4.28
C SER A 186 -6.19 -9.61 -3.81
N THR A 187 -5.81 -10.84 -4.15
CA THR A 187 -6.43 -12.07 -3.66
C THR A 187 -5.41 -12.79 -2.79
N VAL A 188 -5.79 -13.07 -1.55
CA VAL A 188 -4.98 -13.82 -0.58
C VAL A 188 -5.32 -15.32 -0.64
N ARG A 189 -4.47 -16.18 -0.09
CA ARG A 189 -4.73 -17.63 -0.06
C ARG A 189 -5.84 -18.03 0.90
N HIS A 190 -6.01 -17.29 1.99
CA HIS A 190 -6.92 -17.63 3.08
C HIS A 190 -7.77 -16.44 3.50
N GLU A 191 -9.08 -16.63 3.62
CA GLU A 191 -10.00 -15.59 4.12
C GLU A 191 -9.60 -15.07 5.51
N GLN A 192 -8.96 -15.91 6.33
CA GLN A 192 -8.45 -15.52 7.64
C GLN A 192 -7.45 -14.36 7.56
N THR A 193 -6.68 -14.23 6.47
CA THR A 193 -5.77 -13.09 6.27
C THR A 193 -6.56 -11.78 6.20
N ILE A 194 -7.72 -11.78 5.54
CA ILE A 194 -8.59 -10.59 5.47
C ILE A 194 -9.27 -10.33 6.81
N GLN A 195 -9.73 -11.37 7.50
CA GLN A 195 -10.36 -11.26 8.82
C GLN A 195 -9.40 -10.78 9.91
N ASN A 196 -8.11 -11.11 9.77
CA ASN A 196 -7.03 -10.72 10.68
C ASN A 196 -6.30 -9.45 10.22
N CYS A 197 -6.86 -8.67 9.30
CA CYS A 197 -6.32 -7.37 8.92
C CYS A 197 -6.06 -6.55 10.18
N GLN A 198 -4.80 -6.16 10.39
CA GLN A 198 -4.41 -5.31 11.50
C GLN A 198 -4.53 -3.84 11.09
N GLN A 199 -5.02 -3.01 12.01
CA GLN A 199 -4.97 -1.56 11.85
C GLN A 199 -3.69 -1.07 12.51
N VAL A 200 -2.81 -0.48 11.72
CA VAL A 200 -1.55 0.14 12.16
C VAL A 200 -1.54 1.61 11.77
N ALA A 201 -0.54 2.37 12.19
CA ALA A 201 -0.34 3.75 11.76
C ALA A 201 0.90 3.82 10.86
N VAL A 202 0.82 4.57 9.77
CA VAL A 202 1.95 4.95 8.92
C VAL A 202 1.93 6.47 8.77
N GLN A 203 2.97 7.17 9.23
CA GLN A 203 3.06 8.64 9.18
C GLN A 203 1.86 9.35 9.83
N GLY A 204 1.25 8.72 10.85
CA GLY A 204 0.03 9.22 11.50
C GLY A 204 -1.29 8.88 10.79
N TYR A 205 -1.26 8.27 9.60
CA TYR A 205 -2.43 7.81 8.86
C TYR A 205 -2.80 6.37 9.24
N PRO A 206 -4.10 6.03 9.34
CA PRO A 206 -4.54 4.66 9.57
C PRO A 206 -4.23 3.78 8.34
N ALA A 207 -3.61 2.64 8.58
CA ALA A 207 -3.15 1.70 7.56
C ALA A 207 -3.65 0.27 7.83
N ASP A 208 -4.02 -0.42 6.76
CA ASP A 208 -4.41 -1.82 6.77
C ASP A 208 -3.18 -2.70 6.51
N LEU A 209 -2.83 -3.56 7.46
CA LEU A 209 -1.76 -4.55 7.36
C LEU A 209 -2.33 -5.97 7.24
N TYR A 210 -1.94 -6.68 6.19
CA TYR A 210 -2.28 -8.07 5.94
C TYR A 210 -1.01 -8.91 5.88
N THR A 211 -1.00 -10.04 6.58
CA THR A 211 0.14 -10.97 6.56
C THR A 211 -0.36 -12.39 6.30
N GLU A 212 0.10 -12.98 5.21
CA GLU A 212 -0.13 -14.38 4.88
C GLU A 212 0.86 -15.29 5.62
N LYS A 213 0.46 -16.55 5.81
CA LYS A 213 1.28 -17.53 6.53
C LYS A 213 2.58 -17.90 5.80
N ASP A 214 2.61 -17.72 4.48
CA ASP A 214 3.78 -17.97 3.63
C ASP A 214 4.72 -16.76 3.55
N GLY A 215 4.46 -15.70 4.32
CA GLY A 215 5.31 -14.52 4.43
C GLY A 215 4.93 -13.38 3.50
N TRP A 216 3.93 -13.55 2.63
CA TRP A 216 3.45 -12.44 1.80
C TRP A 216 2.74 -11.39 2.67
N THR A 217 3.14 -10.13 2.53
CA THR A 217 2.61 -9.02 3.34
C THR A 217 2.09 -7.91 2.45
N TYR A 218 0.98 -7.29 2.86
CA TYR A 218 0.41 -6.09 2.25
C TYR A 218 0.26 -5.00 3.31
N LEU A 219 0.64 -3.77 2.98
CA LEU A 219 0.44 -2.60 3.84
C LEU A 219 -0.14 -1.46 3.00
N VAL A 220 -1.34 -1.01 3.35
CA VAL A 220 -2.13 -0.09 2.52
C VAL A 220 -2.66 1.06 3.35
N TRP A 221 -2.47 2.30 2.91
CA TRP A 221 -3.05 3.48 3.55
C TRP A 221 -3.38 4.58 2.54
N GLU A 222 -4.29 5.45 2.93
CA GLU A 222 -4.58 6.69 2.23
C GLU A 222 -3.85 7.82 2.97
N GLY A 223 -2.95 8.50 2.27
CA GLY A 223 -2.19 9.62 2.82
C GLY A 223 -2.85 10.97 2.58
N GLU A 224 -2.05 12.04 2.65
CA GLU A 224 -2.49 13.39 2.30
C GLU A 224 -3.02 13.45 0.86
N ASP A 225 -3.98 14.33 0.60
CA ASP A 225 -4.62 14.54 -0.72
C ASP A 225 -5.31 13.30 -1.33
N GLY A 226 -5.59 12.26 -0.53
CA GLY A 226 -6.31 11.06 -0.96
C GLY A 226 -5.49 10.09 -1.82
N ILE A 227 -4.16 10.21 -1.81
CA ILE A 227 -3.27 9.29 -2.53
C ILE A 227 -3.26 7.94 -1.79
N LEU A 228 -3.51 6.85 -2.52
CA LEU A 228 -3.36 5.50 -1.98
C LEU A 228 -1.91 5.05 -2.10
N PHE A 229 -1.34 4.64 -0.98
CA PHE A 229 -0.07 3.94 -0.92
C PHE A 229 -0.32 2.47 -0.66
N TRP A 230 0.29 1.63 -1.47
CA TRP A 230 0.13 0.18 -1.42
C TRP A 230 1.49 -0.48 -1.51
N PHE A 231 1.85 -1.18 -0.44
CA PHE A 231 2.96 -2.11 -0.41
C PHE A 231 2.45 -3.54 -0.52
N SER A 232 3.15 -4.37 -1.30
CA SER A 232 2.93 -5.81 -1.34
C SER A 232 4.23 -6.54 -1.65
N GLY A 233 4.56 -7.59 -0.91
CA GLY A 233 5.79 -8.32 -1.16
C GLY A 233 6.01 -9.51 -0.25
N THR A 234 7.16 -10.15 -0.42
CA THR A 234 7.64 -11.30 0.36
C THR A 234 9.14 -11.16 0.63
N GLY A 235 9.66 -11.95 1.58
CA GLY A 235 11.07 -11.92 1.99
C GLY A 235 11.48 -10.67 2.77
N ILE A 236 10.50 -9.88 3.24
CA ILE A 236 10.70 -8.69 4.07
C ILE A 236 9.98 -8.85 5.41
N SER A 237 10.60 -8.38 6.50
CA SER A 237 9.95 -8.37 7.80
C SER A 237 8.84 -7.30 7.85
N THR A 238 7.82 -7.50 8.68
CA THR A 238 6.79 -6.47 8.90
C THR A 238 7.39 -5.17 9.44
N GLU A 239 8.44 -5.25 10.26
CA GLU A 239 9.15 -4.10 10.81
C GLU A 239 9.83 -3.28 9.69
N ASP A 240 10.57 -3.95 8.82
CA ASP A 240 11.25 -3.30 7.69
C ASP A 240 10.25 -2.75 6.67
N LEU A 241 9.17 -3.48 6.36
CA LEU A 241 8.12 -2.99 5.47
C LEU A 241 7.44 -1.75 6.04
N THR A 242 7.17 -1.74 7.35
CA THR A 242 6.58 -0.57 8.04
C THR A 242 7.57 0.59 8.04
N ARG A 243 8.86 0.36 8.29
CA ARG A 243 9.89 1.41 8.22
C ARG A 243 10.07 1.97 6.81
N MET A 244 9.97 1.12 5.79
CA MET A 244 9.97 1.53 4.38
C MET A 244 8.75 2.40 4.07
N ALA A 245 7.57 2.01 4.55
CA ALA A 245 6.33 2.79 4.42
C ALA A 245 6.41 4.15 5.14
N GLU A 246 6.94 4.19 6.37
CA GLU A 246 7.19 5.43 7.13
C GLU A 246 8.17 6.39 6.44
N SER A 247 9.00 5.88 5.53
CA SER A 247 9.95 6.70 4.76
C SER A 247 9.36 7.31 3.49
N VAL A 248 8.13 6.96 3.12
CA VAL A 248 7.50 7.42 1.87
C VAL A 248 7.38 8.94 1.87
N ARG A 249 7.84 9.59 0.80
CA ARG A 249 7.81 11.06 0.68
C ARG A 249 7.64 11.50 -0.78
N PRO A 250 7.28 12.77 -1.02
CA PRO A 250 7.27 13.32 -2.37
C PRO A 250 8.64 13.16 -3.03
N ASP A 251 8.65 12.71 -4.28
CA ASP A 251 9.86 12.62 -5.09
C ASP A 251 10.08 13.92 -5.84
N THR A 252 10.96 14.76 -5.30
CA THR A 252 11.34 16.06 -5.88
C THR A 252 12.64 15.99 -6.68
N GLU A 253 13.25 14.81 -6.77
CA GLU A 253 14.49 14.59 -7.48
C GLU A 253 14.29 14.64 -8.99
N GLN A 254 15.28 15.15 -9.71
CA GLN A 254 15.28 15.20 -11.17
C GLN A 254 16.62 14.71 -11.67
N LEU A 255 16.60 13.53 -12.30
CA LEU A 255 17.80 12.98 -12.91
C LEU A 255 18.16 13.69 -14.22
N PRO A 256 19.45 13.79 -14.57
CA PRO A 256 19.89 14.13 -15.90
C PRO A 256 19.27 13.19 -16.94
N GLU A 257 18.98 13.73 -18.11
CA GLU A 257 18.27 13.02 -19.15
C GLU A 257 19.22 12.17 -20.02
N TYR A 258 19.31 10.88 -19.72
CA TYR A 258 20.04 9.94 -20.58
C TYR A 258 19.11 9.35 -21.65
N ARG A 259 19.65 9.19 -22.87
CA ARG A 259 18.99 8.54 -24.02
C ARG A 259 19.91 7.51 -24.67
N LEU A 260 19.33 6.39 -25.09
CA LEU A 260 20.00 5.44 -25.97
C LEU A 260 20.22 6.07 -27.34
N GLY A 261 21.49 6.27 -27.72
CA GLY A 261 21.87 6.86 -29.01
C GLY A 261 21.87 5.87 -30.18
N TRP A 262 21.82 4.56 -29.88
CA TRP A 262 21.86 3.48 -30.86
C TRP A 262 21.16 2.23 -30.30
N MET A 263 20.51 1.48 -31.19
CA MET A 263 19.97 0.14 -30.94
C MET A 263 20.18 -0.75 -32.17
N PRO A 264 20.28 -2.08 -32.01
CA PRO A 264 20.36 -3.01 -33.13
C PRO A 264 19.17 -2.86 -34.09
N ALA A 265 19.42 -3.16 -35.37
CA ALA A 265 18.36 -3.09 -36.38
C ALA A 265 17.17 -3.98 -36.00
N GLY A 266 15.96 -3.44 -36.10
CA GLY A 266 14.72 -4.15 -35.74
C GLY A 266 14.20 -3.86 -34.33
N TYR A 267 14.99 -3.20 -33.46
CA TYR A 267 14.51 -2.73 -32.17
C TYR A 267 13.71 -1.43 -32.29
N ARG A 268 12.67 -1.30 -31.47
CA ARG A 268 11.84 -0.11 -31.34
C ARG A 268 11.59 0.21 -29.87
N GLU A 269 11.54 1.50 -29.54
CA GLU A 269 11.16 1.95 -28.21
C GLU A 269 9.74 1.48 -27.93
N PHE A 270 9.55 0.80 -26.81
CA PHE A 270 8.26 0.30 -26.37
C PHE A 270 7.68 1.20 -25.29
N GLU A 271 8.48 1.48 -24.27
CA GLU A 271 8.05 2.29 -23.12
C GLU A 271 9.24 3.03 -22.53
N ARG A 272 8.97 4.25 -22.06
CA ARG A 272 9.87 5.00 -21.21
C ARG A 272 9.13 5.53 -20.01
N THR A 273 9.59 5.13 -18.83
CA THR A 273 9.11 5.56 -17.53
C THR A 273 10.08 6.59 -16.93
N VAL A 274 9.58 7.77 -16.55
CA VAL A 274 10.36 8.79 -15.84
C VAL A 274 9.69 9.09 -14.50
N LEU A 275 10.34 8.69 -13.41
CA LEU A 275 9.86 8.87 -12.05
C LEU A 275 10.97 9.45 -11.17
N GLY A 276 11.04 10.78 -11.13
CA GLY A 276 11.94 11.57 -10.28
C GLY A 276 13.37 11.02 -10.19
N SER A 277 13.64 10.21 -9.17
CA SER A 277 14.93 9.58 -8.88
C SER A 277 15.26 8.31 -9.70
N ALA A 278 14.43 7.91 -10.67
CA ALA A 278 14.66 6.75 -11.51
C ALA A 278 14.02 6.90 -12.91
N VAL A 279 14.67 6.31 -13.92
CA VAL A 279 14.17 6.25 -15.29
C VAL A 279 14.41 4.86 -15.85
N GLN A 280 13.38 4.31 -16.49
CA GLN A 280 13.43 3.03 -17.17
C GLN A 280 13.02 3.20 -18.64
N GLU A 281 13.74 2.57 -19.55
CA GLU A 281 13.47 2.60 -20.99
C GLU A 281 13.56 1.18 -21.53
N THR A 282 12.49 0.68 -22.14
CA THR A 282 12.39 -0.68 -22.67
C THR A 282 12.23 -0.64 -24.18
N TRP A 283 13.01 -1.48 -24.86
CA TRP A 283 13.04 -1.64 -26.30
C TRP A 283 12.75 -3.08 -26.68
N LEU A 284 11.92 -3.25 -27.71
CA LEU A 284 11.53 -4.57 -28.22
C LEU A 284 12.14 -4.81 -29.60
N GLY A 285 12.83 -5.94 -29.74
CA GLY A 285 13.21 -6.55 -31.01
C GLY A 285 12.18 -7.59 -31.46
N ARG A 286 12.54 -8.41 -32.46
CA ARG A 286 11.66 -9.50 -32.94
C ARG A 286 11.39 -10.49 -31.80
N ASP A 287 12.40 -11.13 -31.24
CA ASP A 287 12.19 -12.06 -30.11
C ASP A 287 13.12 -11.69 -28.97
N ALA A 288 13.19 -10.41 -28.64
CA ALA A 288 14.18 -9.92 -27.71
C ALA A 288 13.72 -8.62 -27.06
N SER A 289 14.21 -8.37 -25.85
CA SER A 289 14.02 -7.10 -25.15
C SER A 289 15.34 -6.60 -24.60
N VAL A 290 15.49 -5.28 -24.57
CA VAL A 290 16.55 -4.60 -23.83
C VAL A 290 15.88 -3.55 -22.94
N THR A 291 16.22 -3.54 -21.66
CA THR A 291 15.75 -2.55 -20.70
C THR A 291 16.95 -1.84 -20.10
N LEU A 292 16.97 -0.52 -20.24
CA LEU A 292 17.84 0.38 -19.49
C LEU A 292 17.09 0.85 -18.24
N LEU A 293 17.71 0.72 -17.07
CA LEU A 293 17.29 1.36 -15.82
C LEU A 293 18.46 2.22 -15.32
N TYR A 294 18.19 3.49 -15.00
CA TYR A 294 19.14 4.30 -14.24
C TYR A 294 18.45 5.04 -13.10
N ALA A 295 19.13 5.13 -11.96
CA ALA A 295 18.57 5.67 -10.73
C ALA A 295 19.65 6.36 -9.86
N ALA A 296 19.21 7.26 -8.98
CA ALA A 296 20.05 7.86 -7.94
C ALA A 296 20.46 6.85 -6.84
N GLY A 297 19.67 5.78 -6.68
CA GLY A 297 19.90 4.71 -5.71
C GLY A 297 20.45 3.43 -6.35
N PRO A 298 20.75 2.41 -5.53
CA PRO A 298 21.18 1.11 -6.03
C PRO A 298 20.08 0.46 -6.88
N VAL A 299 20.52 -0.22 -7.94
CA VAL A 299 19.68 -0.96 -8.87
C VAL A 299 20.00 -2.44 -8.75
N GLU A 300 19.00 -3.30 -8.81
CA GLU A 300 19.13 -4.74 -8.62
C GLU A 300 20.15 -5.35 -9.58
N LEU A 301 21.14 -6.04 -9.03
CA LEU A 301 22.14 -6.80 -9.78
C LEU A 301 21.91 -8.31 -9.65
N PRO A 302 22.27 -9.11 -10.68
CA PRO A 302 22.22 -10.57 -10.57
C PRO A 302 23.19 -11.09 -9.51
N GLU A 303 22.82 -12.21 -8.89
CA GLU A 303 23.77 -12.98 -8.09
C GLU A 303 24.84 -13.64 -8.99
N GLY A 304 25.98 -14.02 -8.39
CA GLY A 304 27.05 -14.74 -9.08
C GLY A 304 28.25 -13.90 -9.49
N GLU A 305 29.17 -14.54 -10.23
CA GLU A 305 30.44 -13.94 -10.63
C GLU A 305 30.26 -12.98 -11.81
N ALA A 306 30.69 -11.74 -11.62
CA ALA A 306 30.66 -10.71 -12.65
C ALA A 306 32.01 -10.60 -13.36
N GLU A 307 32.00 -10.41 -14.67
CA GLU A 307 33.18 -10.04 -15.44
C GLU A 307 33.39 -8.52 -15.40
N ALA A 308 34.61 -8.08 -15.04
CA ALA A 308 34.99 -6.68 -15.11
C ALA A 308 35.19 -6.22 -16.56
N VAL A 309 34.46 -5.18 -16.97
CA VAL A 309 34.51 -4.58 -18.31
C VAL A 309 34.61 -3.05 -18.21
N LYS A 310 34.62 -2.36 -19.35
CA LYS A 310 34.64 -0.89 -19.40
C LYS A 310 33.49 -0.38 -20.27
N VAL A 311 32.86 0.71 -19.84
CA VAL A 311 31.89 1.49 -20.63
C VAL A 311 32.40 2.93 -20.69
N ASN A 312 32.77 3.41 -21.87
CA ASN A 312 33.34 4.77 -22.03
C ASN A 312 34.50 5.06 -21.03
N GLY A 313 35.33 4.05 -20.72
CA GLY A 313 36.43 4.14 -19.77
C GLY A 313 36.07 3.97 -18.29
N MET A 314 34.78 4.00 -17.93
CA MET A 314 34.29 3.72 -16.58
C MET A 314 34.34 2.23 -16.26
N GLU A 315 34.54 1.89 -14.99
CA GLU A 315 34.40 0.50 -14.52
C GLU A 315 32.95 0.05 -14.59
N ALA A 316 32.77 -1.14 -15.15
CA ALA A 316 31.48 -1.77 -15.34
C ALA A 316 31.59 -3.27 -15.08
N TRP A 317 30.46 -3.90 -14.81
CA TRP A 317 30.37 -5.31 -14.48
C TRP A 317 29.33 -5.98 -15.38
N TYR A 318 29.71 -7.13 -15.93
CA TYR A 318 28.88 -7.91 -16.83
C TYR A 318 28.57 -9.27 -16.22
N TRP A 319 27.30 -9.65 -16.23
CA TRP A 319 26.81 -10.96 -15.85
C TRP A 319 26.26 -11.66 -17.09
N GLN A 320 26.82 -12.83 -17.39
CA GLN A 320 26.32 -13.68 -18.45
C GLN A 320 25.06 -14.41 -17.98
N ALA A 321 24.09 -14.57 -18.89
CA ALA A 321 22.90 -15.38 -18.69
C ALA A 321 23.28 -16.82 -18.28
N GLU A 322 22.52 -17.38 -17.34
CA GLU A 322 22.69 -18.76 -16.88
C GLU A 322 22.36 -19.76 -18.00
N GLU A 323 21.38 -19.41 -18.84
CA GLU A 323 20.92 -20.22 -19.96
C GLU A 323 20.99 -19.42 -21.27
N PRO A 324 21.33 -20.04 -22.41
CA PRO A 324 21.19 -19.39 -23.71
C PRO A 324 19.74 -18.95 -23.92
N TYR A 325 19.54 -17.74 -24.44
CA TYR A 325 18.20 -17.31 -24.80
C TYR A 325 17.67 -18.14 -25.97
N GLU A 326 16.63 -18.93 -25.72
CA GLU A 326 15.84 -19.56 -26.78
C GLU A 326 14.65 -18.66 -27.13
N SER A 327 14.65 -18.10 -28.34
CA SER A 327 13.49 -17.38 -28.86
C SER A 327 12.31 -18.34 -28.88
N GLY A 328 11.28 -18.08 -28.08
CA GLY A 328 10.13 -18.97 -27.90
C GLY A 328 9.24 -19.15 -29.14
N GLY A 329 9.70 -18.74 -30.33
CA GLY A 329 8.97 -18.87 -31.60
C GLY A 329 7.54 -18.38 -31.44
N GLY A 330 7.36 -17.21 -30.83
CA GLY A 330 6.05 -16.73 -30.41
C GLY A 330 5.10 -16.76 -31.59
N SER A 331 3.93 -17.37 -31.43
CA SER A 331 2.83 -17.25 -32.37
C SER A 331 1.81 -16.26 -31.84
N MET A 332 1.24 -15.45 -32.72
CA MET A 332 0.13 -14.56 -32.38
C MET A 332 -1.09 -14.95 -33.20
N THR A 333 -2.26 -14.99 -32.56
CA THR A 333 -3.51 -15.17 -33.31
C THR A 333 -4.03 -13.80 -33.74
N VAL A 334 -4.15 -13.57 -35.05
CA VAL A 334 -4.80 -12.37 -35.57
C VAL A 334 -5.93 -12.75 -36.50
N ASN A 335 -7.12 -12.21 -36.24
CA ASN A 335 -8.36 -12.54 -36.95
C ASN A 335 -8.68 -14.06 -37.00
N GLY A 336 -8.23 -14.82 -36.01
CA GLY A 336 -8.44 -16.28 -35.92
C GLY A 336 -7.42 -17.12 -36.70
N GLU A 337 -6.43 -16.48 -37.33
CA GLU A 337 -5.30 -17.16 -37.96
C GLU A 337 -4.07 -17.06 -37.06
N GLU A 338 -3.38 -18.19 -36.87
CA GLU A 338 -2.12 -18.23 -36.16
C GLU A 338 -1.02 -17.72 -37.09
N ILE A 339 -0.38 -16.63 -36.68
CA ILE A 339 0.75 -16.01 -37.36
C ILE A 339 2.00 -16.38 -36.58
N GLU A 340 2.93 -17.03 -37.26
CA GLU A 340 4.24 -17.37 -36.70
C GLU A 340 5.11 -16.10 -36.61
N GLY A 341 5.63 -15.83 -35.42
CA GLY A 341 6.41 -14.64 -35.12
C GLY A 341 5.68 -13.62 -34.25
N SER A 342 6.48 -12.68 -33.78
CA SER A 342 6.16 -11.67 -32.78
C SER A 342 5.79 -10.31 -33.35
N GLN A 343 5.76 -10.14 -34.67
CA GLN A 343 5.33 -8.90 -35.33
C GLN A 343 4.55 -9.19 -36.61
N THR A 344 3.46 -8.46 -36.85
CA THR A 344 2.71 -8.46 -38.11
C THR A 344 2.15 -7.08 -38.41
N GLU A 345 1.89 -6.79 -39.69
CA GLU A 345 1.33 -5.51 -40.12
C GLU A 345 -0.06 -5.73 -40.74
N ILE A 346 -1.08 -5.07 -40.19
CA ILE A 346 -2.46 -5.22 -40.62
C ILE A 346 -3.07 -3.85 -40.81
N GLY A 347 -3.44 -3.53 -42.05
CA GLY A 347 -4.09 -2.25 -42.38
C GLY A 347 -3.25 -1.02 -42.05
N GLY A 348 -1.92 -1.12 -42.07
CA GLY A 348 -1.00 -0.05 -41.69
C GLY A 348 -0.77 0.11 -40.18
N VAL A 349 -1.25 -0.83 -39.36
CA VAL A 349 -0.96 -0.93 -37.92
C VAL A 349 -0.02 -2.11 -37.69
N THR A 350 1.13 -1.85 -37.06
CA THR A 350 2.04 -2.92 -36.61
C THR A 350 1.56 -3.46 -35.28
N ILE A 351 1.29 -4.77 -35.22
CA ILE A 351 0.99 -5.51 -34.01
C ILE A 351 2.25 -6.27 -33.62
N SER A 352 2.74 -6.03 -32.40
CA SER A 352 3.95 -6.67 -31.87
C SER A 352 3.61 -7.38 -30.55
N THR A 353 3.95 -8.66 -30.43
CA THR A 353 3.92 -9.44 -29.19
C THR A 353 5.36 -9.76 -28.81
N GLY A 354 5.93 -9.00 -27.87
CA GLY A 354 7.27 -9.26 -27.34
C GLY A 354 7.21 -9.67 -25.88
N THR A 355 7.98 -10.69 -25.50
CA THR A 355 8.22 -11.00 -24.09
C THR A 355 9.28 -10.05 -23.57
N ILE A 356 8.93 -9.21 -22.59
CA ILE A 356 9.91 -8.40 -21.84
C ILE A 356 10.49 -9.31 -20.77
N ALA A 357 11.76 -9.67 -20.93
CA ALA A 357 12.45 -10.48 -19.94
C ALA A 357 12.80 -9.61 -18.73
N GLY A 358 12.41 -10.05 -17.53
CA GLY A 358 12.76 -9.37 -16.29
C GLY A 358 14.26 -9.51 -15.96
N PRO A 359 14.79 -8.63 -15.11
CA PRO A 359 16.23 -8.61 -14.77
C PRO A 359 16.76 -9.88 -14.12
N GLY A 360 15.92 -10.65 -13.41
CA GLY A 360 16.28 -11.93 -12.79
C GLY A 360 15.97 -13.18 -13.64
N ALA A 361 15.68 -13.04 -14.93
CA ALA A 361 15.39 -14.19 -15.79
C ALA A 361 16.68 -14.91 -16.23
N ALA A 362 16.68 -16.25 -16.21
CA ALA A 362 17.87 -17.08 -16.50
C ALA A 362 18.50 -16.82 -17.89
N GLY A 363 17.69 -16.43 -18.88
CA GLY A 363 18.12 -16.16 -20.25
C GLY A 363 18.56 -14.71 -20.52
N VAL A 364 18.85 -13.92 -19.48
CA VAL A 364 19.13 -12.48 -19.59
C VAL A 364 20.56 -12.18 -19.19
N ASN A 365 21.31 -11.52 -20.06
CA ASN A 365 22.59 -10.93 -19.67
C ASN A 365 22.35 -9.56 -19.02
N THR A 366 23.25 -9.14 -18.15
CA THR A 366 23.18 -7.85 -17.46
C THR A 366 24.50 -7.13 -17.52
N LEU A 367 24.46 -5.82 -17.76
CA LEU A 367 25.60 -4.90 -17.69
C LEU A 367 25.23 -3.76 -16.74
N ALA A 368 26.07 -3.49 -15.75
CA ALA A 368 25.85 -2.39 -14.80
C ALA A 368 27.12 -1.58 -14.56
N TRP A 369 26.95 -0.29 -14.28
CA TRP A 369 28.02 0.61 -13.91
C TRP A 369 27.48 1.78 -13.09
N LYS A 370 28.38 2.50 -12.44
CA LYS A 370 28.07 3.75 -11.73
C LYS A 370 28.90 4.88 -12.31
N ASP A 371 28.24 5.96 -12.69
CA ASP A 371 28.94 7.16 -13.15
C ASP A 371 29.56 7.87 -11.94
N PRO A 372 30.90 7.98 -11.85
CA PRO A 372 31.57 8.57 -10.69
C PRO A 372 31.38 10.08 -10.57
N SER A 373 30.88 10.75 -11.61
CA SER A 373 30.64 12.20 -11.59
C SER A 373 29.26 12.57 -11.09
N THR A 374 28.26 11.75 -11.41
CA THR A 374 26.84 11.98 -11.04
C THR A 374 26.37 11.05 -9.92
N GLU A 375 27.14 10.02 -9.59
CA GLU A 375 26.78 8.93 -8.67
C GLU A 375 25.57 8.11 -9.13
N ILE A 376 25.12 8.27 -10.38
CA ILE A 376 23.97 7.55 -10.95
C ILE A 376 24.38 6.11 -11.27
N CYS A 377 23.54 5.18 -10.81
CA CYS A 377 23.66 3.76 -11.10
C CYS A 377 22.90 3.43 -12.38
N PHE A 378 23.53 2.67 -13.27
CA PHE A 378 22.96 2.21 -14.54
C PHE A 378 22.93 0.69 -14.57
N ARG A 379 21.89 0.15 -15.17
CA ARG A 379 21.75 -1.27 -15.50
C ARG A 379 21.08 -1.43 -16.85
N ILE A 380 21.71 -2.18 -17.73
CA ILE A 380 21.10 -2.72 -18.94
C ILE A 380 20.92 -4.21 -18.72
N HIS A 381 19.72 -4.71 -18.97
CA HIS A 381 19.49 -6.15 -19.07
C HIS A 381 18.75 -6.47 -20.36
N GLY A 382 19.02 -7.64 -20.92
CA GLY A 382 18.32 -8.11 -22.11
C GLY A 382 18.87 -9.42 -22.65
N THR A 383 18.29 -9.84 -23.77
CA THR A 383 18.61 -11.12 -24.42
C THR A 383 19.67 -10.99 -25.53
N VAL A 384 20.26 -9.79 -25.67
CA VAL A 384 21.36 -9.52 -26.60
C VAL A 384 22.68 -10.03 -26.02
N ASP A 385 23.67 -10.26 -26.88
CA ASP A 385 25.02 -10.62 -26.45
C ASP A 385 25.76 -9.44 -25.78
N LYS A 386 26.90 -9.77 -25.17
CA LYS A 386 27.77 -8.83 -24.45
C LYS A 386 28.25 -7.66 -25.32
N ASP A 387 28.72 -7.93 -26.53
CA ASP A 387 29.29 -6.90 -27.40
C ASP A 387 28.20 -5.89 -27.79
N THR A 388 26.99 -6.38 -28.05
CA THR A 388 25.82 -5.56 -28.30
C THR A 388 25.45 -4.72 -27.07
N MET A 389 25.46 -5.28 -25.84
CA MET A 389 25.20 -4.50 -24.63
C MET A 389 26.23 -3.39 -24.41
N LEU A 390 27.51 -3.69 -24.60
CA LEU A 390 28.59 -2.71 -24.47
C LEU A 390 28.40 -1.59 -25.48
N GLN A 391 28.08 -1.91 -26.74
CA GLN A 391 27.81 -0.91 -27.77
C GLN A 391 26.61 -0.03 -27.41
N ILE A 392 25.52 -0.59 -26.87
CA ILE A 392 24.36 0.18 -26.39
C ILE A 392 24.80 1.13 -25.27
N ALA A 393 25.53 0.63 -24.28
CA ALA A 393 25.98 1.40 -23.12
C ALA A 393 26.91 2.56 -23.52
N GLU A 394 27.85 2.33 -24.43
CA GLU A 394 28.77 3.35 -24.92
C GLU A 394 28.06 4.48 -25.68
N GLN A 395 26.90 4.18 -26.28
CA GLN A 395 26.08 5.12 -27.03
C GLN A 395 25.02 5.83 -26.18
N ILE A 396 25.02 5.64 -24.86
CA ILE A 396 24.20 6.42 -23.95
C ILE A 396 24.69 7.87 -23.98
N LYS A 397 23.86 8.77 -24.49
CA LYS A 397 24.15 10.20 -24.53
C LYS A 397 23.70 10.81 -23.20
N SER A 398 24.66 11.32 -22.45
CA SER A 398 24.39 12.30 -21.39
C SER A 398 23.82 13.58 -22.01
N PRO A 399 22.98 14.37 -21.33
CA PRO A 399 22.69 15.73 -21.79
C PRO A 399 24.02 16.43 -22.03
N ALA A 400 24.19 16.99 -23.24
CA ALA A 400 25.40 17.73 -23.57
C ALA A 400 25.68 18.78 -22.48
N GLN A 401 26.91 18.78 -21.94
CA GLN A 401 27.45 19.94 -21.21
C GLN A 401 27.60 21.13 -22.14
#